data_AF-A0A6G3MKA2-F1
#
_entry.id   AF-A0A6G3MKA2-F1
#
_cell.length_a   1.000
_cell.length_b   1.000
_cell.length_c   1.000
_cell.angle_alpha   90.00
_cell.angle_beta   90.00
_cell.angle_gamma   90.00
#
_symmetry.space_group_name_H-M   'P 1'
#
loop_
_entity.id
_entity.type
_entity.pdbx_description
1 polymer ?
#
loop_
_entity_poly.entity_id
_entity_poly.type
_entity_poly.pdbx_seq_one_letter_code
_entity_poly.pdbx_strand_id
1 'polypeptide(L)'
;ICVSSFTSFDLMPLTSFCAYTTITSLLVLSRDKFYQKIINGPEVQEGLYNAPVVSNLAEAFYTCDYREFTKSLKILIGEMLNDPFCNEHADYLCSQFRLKAYIQLLASFKSLTLEYLSEVFGLGSDFIEADIARFIAKGLLNCKIDLVRGMIVISHSDKKKKEFNRFLEESDRLIADVQYMERTVNE
;
A
#
# COMPACT_ATOMS: atom_id res chain seq x y z
N ILE A 1 15.16 -6.90 -7.91
CA ILE A 1 14.93 -7.85 -6.81
C ILE A 1 16.12 -8.78 -6.84
N CYS A 2 16.87 -8.89 -5.74
CA CYS A 2 18.16 -9.60 -5.70
C CYS A 2 18.02 -11.06 -5.28
N VAL A 3 16.84 -11.66 -5.49
CA VAL A 3 16.52 -13.03 -5.05
C VAL A 3 17.40 -14.06 -5.77
N SER A 4 17.67 -13.86 -7.06
CA SER A 4 18.55 -14.71 -7.88
C SER A 4 20.01 -14.81 -7.40
N SER A 5 20.48 -13.89 -6.55
CA SER A 5 21.87 -13.84 -6.06
C SER A 5 21.96 -14.00 -4.54
N PHE A 6 20.90 -14.46 -3.88
CA PHE A 6 20.88 -14.60 -2.43
C PHE A 6 21.75 -15.78 -1.97
N THR A 7 22.80 -15.47 -1.19
CA THR A 7 23.70 -16.48 -0.58
C THR A 7 23.93 -16.26 0.92
N SER A 8 23.31 -15.23 1.51
CA SER A 8 23.54 -14.80 2.89
C SER A 8 22.67 -15.54 3.91
N PHE A 9 22.85 -16.85 4.03
CA PHE A 9 22.10 -17.68 4.98
C PHE A 9 22.42 -17.37 6.46
N ASP A 10 23.55 -16.71 6.73
CA ASP A 10 23.94 -16.28 8.08
C ASP A 10 23.04 -15.18 8.65
N LEU A 11 22.41 -14.38 7.77
CA LEU A 11 21.52 -13.29 8.18
C LEU A 11 20.08 -13.76 8.32
N MET A 12 19.56 -14.50 7.34
CA MET A 12 18.20 -15.01 7.36
C MET A 12 18.01 -16.19 6.39
N PRO A 13 17.02 -17.06 6.64
CA PRO A 13 16.61 -18.07 5.68
C PRO A 13 16.08 -17.46 4.38
N LEU A 14 16.24 -18.18 3.26
CA LEU A 14 15.72 -17.76 1.95
C LEU A 14 14.22 -17.47 1.98
N THR A 15 13.44 -18.24 2.76
CA THR A 15 12.00 -18.04 2.92
C THR A 15 11.67 -16.68 3.54
N SER A 16 12.35 -16.26 4.61
CA SER A 16 12.17 -14.95 5.24
C SER A 16 12.57 -13.82 4.29
N PHE A 17 13.69 -13.99 3.56
CA PHE A 17 14.13 -13.02 2.56
C PHE A 17 13.10 -12.82 1.43
N CYS A 18 12.54 -13.92 0.91
CA CYS A 18 11.49 -13.88 -0.11
C CYS A 18 10.18 -13.27 0.44
N ALA A 19 9.85 -13.54 1.70
CA ALA A 19 8.70 -12.94 2.37
C ALA A 19 8.83 -11.41 2.46
N TYR A 20 9.93 -10.90 3.02
CA TYR A 20 10.16 -9.45 3.09
C TYR A 20 10.22 -8.80 1.71
N THR A 21 10.85 -9.45 0.75
CA THR A 21 10.90 -8.98 -0.64
C THR A 21 9.49 -8.86 -1.23
N THR A 22 8.62 -9.82 -0.96
CA THR A 22 7.24 -9.80 -1.46
C THR A 22 6.41 -8.70 -0.80
N ILE A 23 6.50 -8.57 0.52
CA ILE A 23 5.82 -7.54 1.33
C ILE A 23 6.21 -6.13 0.87
N THR A 24 7.51 -5.88 0.73
CA THR A 24 8.03 -4.58 0.25
C THR A 24 7.68 -4.33 -1.21
N SER A 25 7.75 -5.37 -2.05
CA SER A 25 7.38 -5.28 -3.47
C SER A 25 5.89 -4.96 -3.66
N LEU A 26 5.01 -5.50 -2.81
CA LEU A 26 3.58 -5.22 -2.83
C LEU A 26 3.28 -3.73 -2.58
N LEU A 27 4.08 -3.06 -1.74
CA LEU A 27 3.92 -1.62 -1.46
C LEU A 27 4.52 -0.73 -2.55
N VAL A 28 5.67 -1.11 -3.11
CA VAL A 28 6.43 -0.21 -3.99
C VAL A 28 6.11 -0.42 -5.47
N LEU A 29 5.91 -1.66 -5.91
CA LEU A 29 5.78 -1.95 -7.34
C LEU A 29 4.40 -1.57 -7.90
N SER A 30 4.38 -1.26 -9.19
CA SER A 30 3.14 -1.19 -9.97
C SER A 30 2.62 -2.60 -10.23
N ARG A 31 1.32 -2.72 -10.48
CA ARG A 31 0.62 -4.00 -10.69
C ARG A 31 1.30 -4.89 -11.75
N ASP A 32 1.70 -4.32 -12.88
CA ASP A 32 2.36 -5.07 -13.96
C ASP A 32 3.72 -5.63 -13.54
N LYS A 33 4.52 -4.80 -12.86
CA LYS A 33 5.85 -5.19 -12.37
C LYS A 33 5.75 -6.20 -11.23
N PHE A 34 4.73 -6.06 -10.39
CA PHE A 34 4.43 -7.01 -9.31
C PHE A 34 4.10 -8.39 -9.88
N TYR A 35 3.21 -8.45 -10.88
CA TYR A 35 2.89 -9.70 -11.54
C TYR A 35 4.12 -10.38 -12.17
N GLN A 36 4.90 -9.63 -12.96
CA GLN A 36 6.06 -10.19 -13.65
C GLN A 36 7.14 -10.72 -12.69
N LYS A 37 7.37 -10.05 -11.56
CA LYS A 37 8.50 -10.34 -10.68
C LYS A 37 8.17 -11.23 -9.49
N ILE A 38 6.94 -11.18 -8.98
CA ILE A 38 6.52 -11.90 -7.77
C ILE A 38 5.63 -13.08 -8.15
N ILE A 39 4.54 -12.82 -8.89
CA ILE A 39 3.55 -13.87 -9.23
C ILE A 39 4.12 -14.83 -10.27
N ASN A 40 4.70 -14.29 -11.35
CA ASN A 40 5.32 -15.08 -12.42
C ASN A 40 6.84 -15.30 -12.21
N GLY A 41 7.38 -14.96 -11.04
CA GLY A 41 8.79 -15.11 -10.72
C GLY A 41 9.07 -16.47 -10.08
N PRO A 42 9.68 -17.45 -10.79
CA PRO A 42 9.84 -18.81 -10.26
C PRO A 42 10.71 -18.85 -9.01
N GLU A 43 11.76 -18.03 -8.95
CA GLU A 43 12.68 -17.95 -7.81
C GLU A 43 11.98 -17.51 -6.52
N VAL A 44 11.04 -16.58 -6.62
CA VAL A 44 10.26 -16.07 -5.48
C VAL A 44 9.23 -17.10 -5.06
N GLN A 45 8.56 -17.75 -6.01
CA GLN A 45 7.57 -18.80 -5.73
C GLN A 45 8.19 -20.01 -5.04
N GLU A 46 9.39 -20.44 -5.45
CA GLU A 46 10.12 -21.51 -4.79
C GLU A 46 10.48 -21.14 -3.34
N GLY A 47 10.99 -19.93 -3.11
CA GLY A 47 11.29 -19.44 -1.77
C GLY A 47 10.06 -19.27 -0.87
N LEU A 48 8.90 -18.96 -1.46
CA LEU A 48 7.61 -18.80 -0.77
C LEU A 48 6.86 -20.12 -0.55
N TYR A 49 7.35 -21.27 -1.04
CA TYR A 49 6.69 -22.57 -0.85
C TYR A 49 6.42 -22.87 0.65
N ASN A 50 7.34 -22.45 1.52
CA ASN A 50 7.24 -22.63 2.98
C ASN A 50 6.54 -21.45 3.70
N ALA A 51 6.05 -20.44 2.97
CA ALA A 51 5.39 -19.24 3.52
C ALA A 51 4.04 -18.99 2.81
N PRO A 52 3.02 -19.84 3.04
CA PRO A 52 1.75 -19.77 2.32
C PRO A 52 0.99 -18.47 2.58
N VAL A 53 1.13 -17.86 3.76
CA VAL A 53 0.43 -16.61 4.14
C VAL A 53 0.79 -15.46 3.18
N VAL A 54 2.08 -15.29 2.90
CA VAL A 54 2.58 -14.21 2.04
C VAL A 54 2.24 -14.46 0.58
N SER A 55 2.31 -15.73 0.15
CA SER A 55 1.92 -16.13 -1.21
C SER A 55 0.43 -15.87 -1.45
N ASN A 56 -0.43 -16.34 -0.54
CA ASN A 56 -1.88 -16.13 -0.61
C ASN A 56 -2.24 -14.65 -0.58
N LEU A 57 -1.56 -13.84 0.22
CA LEU A 57 -1.77 -12.38 0.24
C LEU A 57 -1.44 -11.75 -1.13
N ALA A 58 -0.29 -12.12 -1.71
CA ALA A 58 0.15 -11.61 -3.00
C ALA A 58 -0.80 -12.00 -4.14
N GLU A 59 -1.24 -13.26 -4.14
CA GLU A 59 -2.19 -13.78 -5.13
C GLU A 59 -3.58 -13.17 -4.97
N ALA A 60 -4.12 -13.09 -3.74
CA ALA A 60 -5.41 -12.46 -3.45
C ALA A 60 -5.42 -10.98 -3.85
N PHE A 61 -4.33 -10.26 -3.59
CA PHE A 61 -4.21 -8.87 -4.03
C PHE A 61 -4.21 -8.73 -5.56
N TYR A 62 -3.50 -9.63 -6.25
CA TYR A 62 -3.45 -9.62 -7.72
C TYR A 62 -4.79 -10.01 -8.35
N THR A 63 -5.43 -11.07 -7.86
CA THR A 63 -6.74 -11.55 -8.35
C THR A 63 -7.91 -10.66 -7.93
N CYS A 64 -7.67 -9.65 -7.08
CA CYS A 64 -8.67 -8.76 -6.50
C CYS A 64 -9.68 -9.48 -5.59
N ASP A 65 -9.30 -10.60 -4.97
CA ASP A 65 -10.06 -11.21 -3.89
C ASP A 65 -9.76 -10.50 -2.55
N TYR A 66 -10.52 -9.43 -2.30
CA TYR A 66 -10.33 -8.59 -1.12
C TYR A 66 -10.71 -9.27 0.20
N ARG A 67 -11.57 -10.28 0.15
CA ARG A 67 -11.99 -11.03 1.33
C ARG A 67 -10.85 -11.92 1.80
N GLU A 68 -10.23 -12.65 0.88
CA GLU A 68 -9.07 -13.49 1.21
C GLU A 68 -7.82 -12.65 1.53
N PHE A 69 -7.64 -11.53 0.83
CA PHE A 69 -6.61 -10.53 1.15
C PHE A 69 -6.70 -10.06 2.60
N THR A 70 -7.91 -9.71 3.08
CA THR A 70 -8.09 -9.19 4.44
C THR A 70 -7.79 -10.24 5.51
N LYS A 71 -8.18 -11.50 5.27
CA LYS A 71 -7.85 -12.62 6.16
C LYS A 71 -6.33 -12.87 6.21
N SER A 72 -5.70 -12.97 5.05
CA SER A 72 -4.25 -13.18 4.92
C SER A 72 -3.47 -12.03 5.55
N LEU A 73 -3.94 -10.79 5.37
CA LEU A 73 -3.33 -9.60 5.98
C LEU A 73 -3.39 -9.67 7.51
N LYS A 74 -4.52 -10.08 8.09
CA LYS A 74 -4.65 -10.22 9.54
C LYS A 74 -3.63 -11.22 10.11
N ILE A 75 -3.45 -12.37 9.44
CA ILE A 75 -2.49 -13.39 9.85
C ILE A 75 -1.07 -12.84 9.72
N LEU A 76 -0.74 -12.23 8.58
CA LEU A 76 0.58 -11.65 8.33
C LEU A 76 0.95 -10.60 9.38
N ILE A 77 0.05 -9.68 9.73
CA ILE A 77 0.33 -8.66 10.75
C ILE A 77 0.57 -9.30 12.12
N GLY A 78 -0.16 -10.38 12.47
CA GLY A 78 0.10 -11.15 13.68
C GLY A 78 1.50 -11.77 13.71
N GLU A 79 1.99 -12.27 12.57
CA GLU A 79 3.36 -12.77 12.44
C GLU A 79 4.39 -11.64 12.51
N MET A 80 4.13 -10.50 11.88
CA MET A 80 5.02 -9.32 11.87
C MET A 80 5.21 -8.69 13.25
N LEU A 81 4.22 -8.78 14.14
CA LEU A 81 4.37 -8.33 15.53
C LEU A 81 5.37 -9.18 16.33
N ASN A 82 5.56 -10.45 15.95
CA ASN A 82 6.56 -11.32 16.57
C ASN A 82 7.93 -11.21 15.91
N ASP A 83 8.03 -10.47 14.81
CA ASP A 83 9.25 -10.29 14.03
C ASP A 83 10.03 -9.04 14.51
N PRO A 84 11.31 -9.20 14.93
CA PRO A 84 12.13 -8.09 15.39
C PRO A 84 12.29 -6.93 14.40
N PHE A 85 12.28 -7.20 13.10
CA PHE A 85 12.48 -6.17 12.06
C PHE A 85 11.20 -5.44 11.68
N CYS A 86 10.05 -6.11 11.81
CA CYS A 86 8.78 -5.59 11.32
C CYS A 86 7.86 -5.08 12.42
N ASN A 87 8.09 -5.44 13.69
CA ASN A 87 7.21 -5.10 14.81
C ASN A 87 6.95 -3.59 14.91
N GLU A 88 8.00 -2.77 14.92
CA GLU A 88 7.88 -1.30 15.04
C GLU A 88 7.04 -0.67 13.91
N HIS A 89 7.00 -1.31 12.74
CA HIS A 89 6.33 -0.79 11.55
C HIS A 89 5.05 -1.55 11.19
N ALA A 90 4.62 -2.54 11.99
CA ALA A 90 3.50 -3.41 11.66
C ALA A 90 2.19 -2.62 11.42
N ASP A 91 1.87 -1.66 12.30
CA ASP A 91 0.68 -0.81 12.17
C ASP A 91 0.69 0.08 10.93
N TYR A 92 1.88 0.61 10.61
CA TYR A 92 2.09 1.42 9.42
C TYR A 92 1.89 0.57 8.17
N LEU A 93 2.54 -0.60 8.09
CA LEU A 93 2.45 -1.52 6.96
C LEU A 93 1.02 -2.01 6.75
N CYS A 94 0.32 -2.37 7.83
CA CYS A 94 -1.09 -2.74 7.80
C CYS A 94 -1.95 -1.63 7.18
N SER A 95 -1.74 -0.38 7.59
CA SER A 95 -2.47 0.76 7.03
C SER A 95 -2.12 1.01 5.56
N GLN A 96 -0.85 0.86 5.15
CA GLN A 96 -0.44 1.01 3.75
C GLN A 96 -1.00 -0.08 2.84
N PHE A 97 -1.06 -1.33 3.31
CA PHE A 97 -1.67 -2.43 2.56
C PHE A 97 -3.16 -2.20 2.31
N ARG A 98 -3.91 -1.77 3.33
CA ARG A 98 -5.33 -1.41 3.17
C ARG A 98 -5.51 -0.25 2.19
N LEU A 99 -4.69 0.80 2.32
CA LEU A 99 -4.71 1.93 1.39
C LEU A 99 -4.53 1.49 -0.07
N LYS A 100 -3.55 0.63 -0.35
CA LYS A 100 -3.33 0.08 -1.69
C LYS A 100 -4.53 -0.71 -2.21
N ALA A 101 -5.14 -1.55 -1.35
CA ALA A 101 -6.31 -2.32 -1.72
C ALA A 101 -7.51 -1.41 -2.04
N TYR A 102 -7.75 -0.37 -1.24
CA TYR A 102 -8.79 0.63 -1.50
C TYR A 102 -8.53 1.40 -2.79
N ILE A 103 -7.30 1.87 -3.04
CA ILE A 103 -6.93 2.54 -4.29
C ILE A 103 -7.23 1.64 -5.48
N GLN A 104 -6.84 0.36 -5.41
CA GLN A 104 -7.06 -0.59 -6.49
C GLN A 104 -8.54 -0.80 -6.77
N LEU A 105 -9.35 -1.01 -5.73
CA LEU A 105 -10.79 -1.23 -5.91
C LEU A 105 -11.48 0.04 -6.42
N LEU A 106 -11.20 1.19 -5.80
CA LEU A 106 -11.83 2.45 -6.16
C LEU A 106 -11.44 2.90 -7.58
N ALA A 107 -10.25 2.55 -8.09
CA ALA A 107 -9.83 2.93 -9.43
C ALA A 107 -10.75 2.40 -10.56
N SER A 108 -11.50 1.32 -10.32
CA SER A 108 -12.39 0.69 -11.30
C SER A 108 -13.81 1.27 -11.34
N PHE A 109 -14.18 2.13 -10.38
CA PHE A 109 -15.54 2.62 -10.22
C PHE A 109 -15.60 4.15 -10.19
N LYS A 110 -16.79 4.72 -10.40
CA LYS A 110 -17.04 6.16 -10.19
C LYS A 110 -17.65 6.44 -8.82
N SER A 111 -18.49 5.52 -8.36
CA SER A 111 -19.10 5.53 -7.04
C SER A 111 -19.38 4.11 -6.58
N LEU A 112 -19.33 3.88 -5.26
CA LEU A 112 -19.62 2.60 -4.61
C LEU A 112 -20.41 2.83 -3.33
N THR A 113 -21.21 1.86 -2.90
CA THR A 113 -21.88 1.90 -1.59
C THR A 113 -20.94 1.38 -0.50
N LEU A 114 -21.11 1.87 0.74
CA LEU A 114 -20.35 1.40 1.91
C LEU A 114 -20.68 -0.06 2.23
N GLU A 115 -21.93 -0.49 2.02
CA GLU A 115 -22.37 -1.87 2.19
C GLU A 115 -21.64 -2.81 1.24
N TYR A 116 -21.50 -2.43 -0.04
CA TYR A 116 -20.75 -3.23 -1.00
C TYR A 116 -19.27 -3.37 -0.61
N LEU A 117 -18.65 -2.29 -0.13
CA LEU A 117 -17.27 -2.35 0.37
C LEU A 117 -17.15 -3.28 1.58
N SER A 118 -18.09 -3.19 2.52
CA SER A 118 -18.19 -4.07 3.68
C SER A 118 -18.28 -5.54 3.26
N GLU A 119 -19.11 -5.87 2.28
CA GLU A 119 -19.25 -7.23 1.76
C GLU A 119 -17.99 -7.72 1.03
N VAL A 120 -17.36 -6.87 0.22
CA VAL A 120 -16.18 -7.23 -0.57
C VAL A 120 -14.96 -7.47 0.33
N PHE A 121 -14.72 -6.60 1.31
CA PHE A 121 -13.59 -6.75 2.24
C PHE A 121 -13.90 -7.70 3.40
N GLY A 122 -15.17 -7.95 3.70
CA GLY A 122 -15.58 -8.72 4.88
C GLY A 122 -15.29 -8.00 6.20
N LEU A 123 -15.30 -6.66 6.19
CA LEU A 123 -15.07 -5.79 7.34
C LEU A 123 -16.35 -5.00 7.64
N GLY A 124 -16.56 -4.56 8.88
CA GLY A 124 -17.73 -3.75 9.22
C GLY A 124 -17.78 -2.42 8.48
N SER A 125 -18.98 -1.98 8.12
CA SER A 125 -19.24 -0.67 7.46
C SER A 125 -18.60 0.48 8.21
N ASP A 126 -18.77 0.51 9.54
CA ASP A 126 -18.30 1.60 10.41
C ASP A 126 -16.76 1.68 10.42
N PHE A 127 -16.10 0.52 10.34
CA PHE A 127 -14.64 0.45 10.27
C PHE A 127 -14.14 0.97 8.92
N ILE A 128 -14.78 0.57 7.81
CA ILE A 128 -14.40 1.01 6.46
C ILE A 128 -14.59 2.52 6.33
N GLU A 129 -15.71 3.05 6.81
CA GLU A 129 -16.00 4.48 6.83
C GLU A 129 -14.89 5.25 7.56
N ALA A 130 -14.58 4.86 8.80
CA ALA A 130 -13.57 5.52 9.61
C ALA A 130 -12.16 5.43 8.98
N ASP A 131 -11.79 4.26 8.43
CA ASP A 131 -10.47 4.05 7.83
C ASP A 131 -10.31 4.85 6.52
N ILE A 132 -11.34 4.87 5.67
CA ILE A 132 -11.32 5.69 4.44
C ILE A 132 -11.35 7.18 4.77
N ALA A 133 -12.16 7.61 5.74
CA ALA A 133 -12.18 9.01 6.19
C ALA A 133 -10.80 9.48 6.64
N ARG A 134 -10.06 8.63 7.38
CA ARG A 134 -8.68 8.90 7.79
C ARG A 134 -7.72 9.05 6.60
N PHE A 135 -7.88 8.25 5.56
CA PHE A 135 -7.05 8.36 4.35
C PHE A 135 -7.39 9.59 3.49
N ILE A 136 -8.67 9.98 3.44
CA ILE A 136 -9.10 11.23 2.79
C ILE A 136 -8.52 12.43 3.54
N ALA A 137 -8.59 12.43 4.87
CA ALA A 137 -8.03 13.52 5.70
C ALA A 137 -6.51 13.69 5.51
N LYS A 138 -5.78 12.60 5.25
CA LYS A 138 -4.34 12.61 4.93
C LYS A 138 -4.04 12.98 3.46
N GLY A 139 -5.06 13.16 2.62
CA GLY A 139 -4.88 13.42 1.18
C GLY A 139 -4.34 12.24 0.37
N LEU A 140 -4.42 11.02 0.92
CA LEU A 140 -3.94 9.80 0.27
C LEU A 140 -4.98 9.17 -0.64
N LEU A 141 -6.27 9.43 -0.39
CA LEU A 141 -7.39 9.01 -1.24
C LEU A 141 -8.15 10.22 -1.77
N ASN A 142 -8.37 10.25 -3.09
CA ASN A 142 -9.13 11.29 -3.78
C ASN A 142 -10.60 10.88 -3.92
N CYS A 143 -11.29 10.66 -2.80
CA CYS A 143 -12.71 10.34 -2.77
C CYS A 143 -13.45 11.20 -1.75
N LYS A 144 -14.79 11.22 -1.85
CA LYS A 144 -15.71 11.90 -0.95
C LYS A 144 -16.71 10.87 -0.44
N ILE A 145 -17.01 10.92 0.86
CA ILE A 145 -18.02 10.07 1.48
C ILE A 145 -19.32 10.88 1.60
N ASP A 146 -20.42 10.32 1.09
CA ASP A 146 -21.78 10.80 1.27
C ASP A 146 -22.48 9.87 2.26
N LEU A 147 -22.55 10.29 3.52
CA LEU A 147 -23.16 9.52 4.61
C LEU A 147 -24.68 9.44 4.51
N VAL A 148 -25.33 10.41 3.87
CA VAL A 148 -26.80 10.41 3.73
C VAL A 148 -27.23 9.28 2.79
N ARG A 149 -26.42 9.03 1.75
CA ARG A 149 -26.67 7.98 0.77
C ARG A 149 -25.86 6.70 1.00
N GLY A 150 -24.97 6.68 1.98
CA GLY A 150 -24.06 5.55 2.23
C GLY A 150 -23.11 5.27 1.06
N MET A 151 -22.67 6.29 0.33
CA MET A 151 -21.88 6.13 -0.90
C MET A 151 -20.53 6.83 -0.84
N ILE A 152 -19.53 6.22 -1.46
CA ILE A 152 -18.23 6.81 -1.75
C ILE A 152 -18.22 7.24 -3.22
N VAL A 153 -18.01 8.53 -3.45
CA VAL A 153 -17.87 9.13 -4.79
C VAL A 153 -16.40 9.46 -5.03
N ILE A 154 -15.86 8.95 -6.13
CA ILE A 154 -14.45 9.15 -6.46
C ILE A 154 -14.31 10.47 -7.20
N SER A 155 -13.41 11.32 -6.70
CA SER A 155 -13.10 12.60 -7.34
C SER A 155 -11.94 12.38 -8.29
N HIS A 156 -12.20 12.43 -9.60
CA HIS A 156 -11.12 12.51 -10.57
C HIS A 156 -10.41 13.86 -10.42
N SER A 157 -9.30 13.87 -9.66
CA SER A 157 -8.42 15.02 -9.60
C SER A 157 -7.76 15.21 -10.96
N ASP A 158 -7.91 16.39 -11.54
CA ASP A 158 -7.29 16.72 -12.81
C ASP A 158 -5.76 16.58 -12.70
N LYS A 159 -5.15 15.70 -13.50
CA LYS A 159 -3.73 15.35 -13.38
C LYS A 159 -2.83 16.59 -13.49
N LYS A 160 -3.22 17.53 -14.37
CA LYS A 160 -2.55 18.83 -14.55
C LYS A 160 -2.60 19.69 -13.30
N LYS A 161 -3.75 19.71 -12.59
CA LYS A 161 -3.90 20.49 -11.35
C LYS A 161 -3.01 19.92 -10.24
N LYS A 162 -2.89 18.59 -10.15
CA LYS A 162 -1.98 17.93 -9.19
C LYS A 162 -0.51 18.22 -9.50
N GLU A 163 -0.11 18.10 -10.76
CA GLU A 163 1.26 18.40 -11.20
C GLU A 163 1.62 19.88 -10.99
N PHE A 164 0.69 20.78 -11.29
CA PHE A 164 0.85 22.21 -11.07
C PHE A 164 1.01 22.55 -9.58
N ASN A 165 0.16 21.99 -8.71
CA ASN A 165 0.28 22.20 -7.28
C ASN A 165 1.62 21.67 -6.72
N ARG A 166 2.08 20.50 -7.19
CA ARG A 166 3.40 19.97 -6.81
C ARG A 166 4.52 20.91 -7.24
N PHE A 167 4.45 21.43 -8.46
CA PHE A 167 5.42 22.41 -8.96
C PHE A 167 5.46 23.68 -8.09
N LEU A 168 4.30 24.20 -7.67
CA LEU A 168 4.23 25.34 -6.76
C LEU A 168 4.88 25.02 -5.39
N GLU A 169 4.57 23.88 -4.79
CA GLU A 169 5.16 23.46 -3.52
C GLU A 169 6.70 23.30 -3.60
N GLU A 170 7.20 22.73 -4.69
CA GLU A 170 8.65 22.59 -4.93
C GLU A 170 9.31 23.96 -5.16
N SER A 171 8.64 24.86 -5.88
CA SER A 171 9.09 26.23 -6.11
C SER A 171 9.20 27.01 -4.79
N ASP A 172 8.20 26.91 -3.93
CA ASP A 172 8.18 27.61 -2.64
C ASP A 172 9.30 27.13 -1.72
N ARG A 173 9.58 25.81 -1.69
CA ARG A 173 10.73 25.26 -0.96
C ARG A 173 12.05 25.78 -1.49
N LEU A 174 12.22 25.77 -2.81
CA LEU A 174 13.45 26.26 -3.42
C LEU A 174 13.68 27.75 -3.10
N ILE A 175 12.63 28.57 -3.14
CA ILE A 175 12.72 29.99 -2.77
C ILE A 175 13.14 30.14 -1.30
N ALA A 176 12.55 29.36 -0.39
CA ALA A 176 12.91 29.40 1.03
C ALA A 176 14.38 29.00 1.26
N ASP A 177 14.86 27.96 0.58
CA ASP A 177 16.24 27.50 0.67
C ASP A 177 17.22 28.56 0.13
N VAL A 178 16.90 29.19 -1.01
CA VAL A 178 17.73 30.27 -1.57
C VAL A 178 17.76 31.48 -0.64
N GLN A 179 16.62 31.91 -0.10
CA GLN A 179 16.55 33.01 0.86
C GLN A 179 17.35 32.72 2.14
N TYR A 180 17.32 31.47 2.61
CA TYR A 180 18.13 31.04 3.74
C TYR A 180 19.63 31.10 3.43
N MET A 181 20.05 30.62 2.26
CA MET A 181 21.44 30.71 1.82
C MET A 181 21.91 32.15 1.64
N GLU A 182 21.11 33.03 1.05
CA GLU A 182 21.45 34.46 0.89
C GLU A 182 21.67 35.16 2.23
N ARG A 183 20.85 34.85 3.25
CA ARG A 183 21.05 35.39 4.61
C ARG A 183 22.35 34.89 5.22
N THR A 184 22.65 33.61 5.07
CA THR A 184 23.86 32.98 5.64
C THR A 184 25.15 33.44 4.96
N VAL A 185 25.09 33.87 3.69
CA VAL A 185 26.26 34.38 2.93
C VAL A 185 26.51 35.88 3.17
N ASN A 186 25.47 36.63 3.52
CA ASN A 186 25.57 38.08 3.79
C ASN A 186 25.82 38.42 5.26
N GLU A 187 25.83 37.43 6.16
CA GLU A 187 26.34 37.50 7.54
C GLU A 187 27.83 37.13 7.61
#